data_AF-X1H2D4-F1
#
_entry.id   AF-X1H2D4-F1
#
_cell.length_a   1.000
_cell.length_b   1.000
_cell.length_c   1.000
_cell.angle_alpha   90.00
_cell.angle_beta   90.00
_cell.angle_gamma   90.00
#
_symmetry.space_group_name_H-M   'P 1'
#
loop_
_entity.id
_entity.type
_entity.pdbx_description
1 polymer ?
#
loop_
_entity_poly.entity_id
_entity_poly.type
_entity_poly.pdbx_seq_one_letter_code
_entity_poly.pdbx_strand_id
1 'polypeptide(L)'
;MHGFRLDVETHIITAAVTSVQNLVKCIRGIGIDVDDLVLEPLASSEAVLTEDEKEIGIILADIGGGTTDIAVFKDGSIWHTSILPVAGYQITRDVAIGLGLPFDVAEEMKKRYGSVMPVYESKMETPSTISENGHGVSYQDLCDIIRARVEEIIRLILFELPRSEHEALVPAGLV
;
A
#
# COMPACT_ATOMS: atom_id res chain seq x y z
N MET A 1 12.32 -32.34 -31.37
CA MET A 1 12.58 -31.02 -30.76
C MET A 1 13.85 -31.16 -29.94
N HIS A 2 15.00 -30.67 -30.41
CA HIS A 2 16.28 -30.72 -29.69
C HIS A 2 16.80 -29.28 -29.63
N GLY A 3 16.91 -28.72 -28.42
CA GLY A 3 17.48 -27.40 -28.15
C GLY A 3 18.84 -27.55 -27.48
N PHE A 4 19.80 -26.70 -27.85
CA PHE A 4 21.18 -26.78 -27.35
C PHE A 4 21.45 -25.87 -26.14
N ARG A 5 20.55 -24.93 -25.82
CA ARG A 5 20.68 -23.96 -24.73
C ARG A 5 19.31 -23.43 -24.30
N LEU A 6 19.13 -23.25 -22.99
CA LEU A 6 17.98 -22.60 -22.37
C LEU A 6 18.54 -21.54 -21.41
N ASP A 7 18.17 -20.30 -21.62
CA ASP A 7 18.48 -19.17 -20.73
C ASP A 7 17.17 -18.68 -20.10
N VAL A 8 17.25 -18.17 -18.87
CA VAL A 8 16.11 -17.60 -18.14
C VAL A 8 16.54 -16.31 -17.45
N GLU A 9 15.66 -15.31 -17.46
CA GLU A 9 15.78 -14.11 -16.66
C GLU A 9 14.78 -14.21 -15.51
N THR A 10 15.22 -14.00 -14.28
CA THR A 10 14.39 -14.24 -13.09
C THR A 10 14.46 -13.05 -12.13
N HIS A 11 13.31 -12.64 -11.62
CA HIS A 11 13.20 -11.75 -10.46
C HIS A 11 13.33 -12.58 -9.18
N ILE A 12 14.44 -12.43 -8.44
CA ILE A 12 14.71 -13.21 -7.23
C ILE A 12 14.37 -12.40 -5.99
N ILE A 13 13.44 -12.92 -5.18
CA ILE A 13 13.10 -12.36 -3.86
C ILE A 13 13.86 -13.12 -2.79
N THR A 14 14.44 -12.40 -1.84
CA THR A 14 15.13 -12.97 -0.69
C THR A 14 14.58 -12.41 0.60
N ALA A 15 14.60 -13.21 1.67
CA ALA A 15 14.14 -12.82 2.99
C ALA A 15 15.14 -13.27 4.05
N ALA A 16 15.17 -12.55 5.18
CA ALA A 16 15.96 -12.96 6.33
C ALA A 16 15.44 -14.29 6.89
N VAL A 17 16.30 -15.31 6.91
CA VAL A 17 15.97 -16.67 7.34
C VAL A 17 15.31 -16.67 8.74
N THR A 18 15.78 -15.84 9.65
CA THR A 18 15.22 -15.72 11.01
C THR A 18 13.79 -15.19 11.00
N SER A 19 13.47 -14.22 10.15
CA SER A 19 12.11 -13.67 10.03
C SER A 19 11.14 -14.72 9.51
N VAL A 20 11.54 -15.45 8.46
CA VAL A 20 10.76 -16.55 7.88
C VAL A 20 10.49 -17.65 8.92
N GLN A 21 11.53 -18.08 9.64
CA GLN A 21 11.40 -19.12 10.65
C GLN A 21 10.50 -18.69 11.82
N ASN A 22 10.58 -17.44 12.26
CA ASN A 22 9.73 -16.91 13.31
C ASN A 22 8.25 -16.91 12.89
N LEU A 23 7.95 -16.50 11.65
CA LEU A 23 6.59 -16.51 11.11
C LEU A 23 6.02 -17.95 11.08
N VAL A 24 6.75 -18.90 10.49
CA VAL A 24 6.34 -20.30 10.41
C VAL A 24 6.13 -20.91 11.79
N LYS A 25 7.02 -20.59 12.75
CA LYS A 25 6.91 -21.08 14.13
C LYS A 25 5.65 -20.57 14.83
N CYS A 26 5.27 -19.30 14.61
CA CYS A 26 4.05 -18.74 15.18
C CYS A 26 2.81 -19.46 14.68
N ILE A 27 2.71 -19.74 13.37
CA ILE A 27 1.57 -20.45 12.77
C ILE A 27 1.51 -21.91 13.25
N ARG A 28 2.65 -22.60 13.29
CA ARG A 28 2.71 -23.97 13.85
C ARG A 28 2.38 -24.02 15.34
N GLY A 29 2.64 -22.96 16.08
CA GLY A 29 2.32 -22.84 17.50
C GLY A 29 0.82 -22.97 17.80
N ILE A 30 -0.05 -22.73 16.82
CA ILE A 30 -1.51 -22.91 16.92
C ILE A 30 -1.99 -24.21 16.24
N GLY A 31 -1.07 -25.10 15.85
CA GLY A 31 -1.39 -26.41 15.26
C GLY A 31 -1.71 -26.39 13.77
N ILE A 32 -1.31 -25.33 13.05
CA ILE A 32 -1.49 -25.21 11.59
C ILE A 32 -0.13 -25.37 10.91
N ASP A 33 -0.06 -26.23 9.90
CA ASP A 33 1.13 -26.35 9.06
C ASP A 33 1.13 -25.31 7.93
N VAL A 34 2.33 -24.90 7.54
CA VAL A 34 2.57 -23.98 6.42
C VAL A 34 3.09 -24.79 5.26
N ASP A 35 2.29 -24.87 4.19
CA ASP A 35 2.66 -25.59 2.96
C ASP A 35 3.70 -24.81 2.14
N ASP A 36 3.48 -23.51 1.97
CA ASP A 36 4.41 -22.62 1.25
C ASP A 36 4.31 -21.17 1.74
N LEU A 37 5.27 -20.34 1.33
CA LEU A 37 5.32 -18.91 1.60
C LEU A 37 5.34 -18.14 0.29
N VAL A 38 4.50 -17.11 0.20
CA VAL A 38 4.40 -16.24 -0.97
C VAL A 38 4.78 -14.81 -0.60
N LEU A 39 5.34 -14.08 -1.56
CA LEU A 39 5.52 -12.65 -1.46
C LEU A 39 4.15 -11.96 -1.44
N GLU A 40 3.90 -11.11 -0.44
CA GLU A 40 2.61 -10.42 -0.25
C GLU A 40 2.10 -9.68 -1.49
N PRO A 41 2.86 -8.76 -2.14
CA PRO A 41 2.34 -8.05 -3.31
C PRO A 41 2.07 -8.98 -4.50
N LEU A 42 2.70 -10.15 -4.59
CA LEU A 42 2.31 -11.15 -5.59
C LEU A 42 0.92 -11.71 -5.27
N ALA A 43 0.66 -12.07 -4.00
CA ALA A 43 -0.65 -12.53 -3.57
C ALA A 43 -1.74 -11.44 -3.72
N SER A 44 -1.44 -10.19 -3.36
CA SER A 44 -2.35 -9.05 -3.55
C SER A 44 -2.66 -8.85 -5.03
N SER A 45 -1.68 -9.01 -5.93
CA SER A 45 -1.89 -8.87 -7.38
C SER A 45 -2.89 -9.87 -7.95
N GLU A 46 -2.91 -11.11 -7.45
CA GLU A 46 -3.87 -12.14 -7.87
C GLU A 46 -5.31 -11.82 -7.46
N ALA A 47 -5.48 -11.00 -6.41
CA ALA A 47 -6.79 -10.62 -5.90
C ALA A 47 -7.38 -9.39 -6.61
N VAL A 48 -6.54 -8.46 -7.08
CA VAL A 48 -7.00 -7.13 -7.52
C VAL A 48 -6.64 -6.77 -8.95
N LEU A 49 -5.64 -7.40 -9.57
CA LEU A 49 -5.20 -7.08 -10.92
C LEU A 49 -5.77 -8.05 -11.95
N THR A 50 -6.09 -7.52 -13.11
CA THR A 50 -6.39 -8.29 -14.32
C THR A 50 -5.11 -8.65 -15.07
N GLU A 51 -5.18 -9.71 -15.88
CA GLU A 51 -4.06 -10.09 -16.75
C GLU A 51 -3.71 -9.00 -17.77
N ASP A 52 -4.71 -8.27 -18.28
CA ASP A 52 -4.49 -7.15 -19.20
C ASP A 52 -3.69 -6.01 -18.53
N GLU A 53 -3.98 -5.69 -17.26
CA GLU A 53 -3.21 -4.69 -16.51
C GLU A 53 -1.76 -5.13 -16.29
N LYS A 54 -1.54 -6.40 -15.92
CA LYS A 54 -0.19 -6.97 -15.76
C LYS A 54 0.58 -7.00 -17.08
N GLU A 55 -0.09 -7.26 -18.20
CA GLU A 55 0.53 -7.30 -19.54
C GLU A 55 0.97 -5.92 -20.02
N ILE A 56 0.07 -4.93 -19.97
CA ILE A 56 0.31 -3.60 -20.52
C ILE A 56 1.24 -2.78 -19.61
N GLY A 57 1.16 -3.00 -18.29
CA GLY A 57 2.06 -2.46 -17.29
C GLY A 57 1.34 -1.66 -16.21
N ILE A 58 1.56 -2.00 -14.95
CA ILE A 58 0.85 -1.44 -13.79
C ILE A 58 1.70 -1.44 -12.52
N ILE A 59 1.44 -0.47 -11.63
CA ILE A 59 1.94 -0.46 -10.26
C ILE A 59 0.85 -1.02 -9.34
N LEU A 60 1.19 -2.01 -8.53
CA LEU A 60 0.43 -2.37 -7.34
C LEU A 60 1.09 -1.73 -6.12
N ALA A 61 0.32 -0.98 -5.33
CA ALA A 61 0.78 -0.40 -4.08
C ALA A 61 -0.12 -0.83 -2.91
N ASP A 62 0.34 -1.82 -2.12
CA ASP A 62 -0.37 -2.30 -0.94
C ASP A 62 -0.03 -1.40 0.27
N ILE A 63 -0.95 -0.49 0.63
CA ILE A 63 -0.74 0.46 1.74
C ILE A 63 -1.26 -0.14 3.04
N GLY A 64 -0.36 -0.82 3.76
CA GLY A 64 -0.66 -1.46 5.03
C GLY A 64 -0.63 -0.52 6.24
N GLY A 65 -0.43 -1.11 7.42
CA GLY A 65 -0.31 -0.36 8.67
C GLY A 65 1.06 0.31 8.82
N GLY A 66 2.14 -0.41 8.53
CA GLY A 66 3.52 0.05 8.75
C GLY A 66 4.34 0.25 7.47
N THR A 67 3.98 -0.46 6.41
CA THR A 67 4.69 -0.46 5.12
C THR A 67 3.74 -0.22 3.97
N THR A 68 4.28 0.35 2.90
CA THR A 68 3.67 0.31 1.57
C THR A 68 4.52 -0.59 0.69
N ASP A 69 3.93 -1.69 0.26
CA ASP A 69 4.59 -2.73 -0.52
C ASP A 69 4.26 -2.51 -2.00
N ILE A 70 5.30 -2.41 -2.84
CA ILE A 70 5.18 -2.03 -4.25
C ILE A 70 5.60 -3.21 -5.12
N ALA A 71 4.79 -3.52 -6.13
CA ALA A 71 5.18 -4.37 -7.25
C ALA A 71 4.82 -3.72 -8.59
N VAL A 72 5.76 -3.71 -9.52
CA VAL A 72 5.54 -3.25 -10.89
C VAL A 72 5.45 -4.48 -11.78
N PHE A 73 4.34 -4.61 -12.51
CA PHE A 73 4.13 -5.65 -13.50
C PHE A 73 4.27 -5.08 -14.90
N LYS A 74 4.83 -5.89 -15.81
CA LYS A 74 4.89 -5.61 -17.25
C LYS A 74 5.12 -6.91 -18.01
N ASP A 75 4.53 -7.05 -19.19
CA ASP A 75 4.62 -8.26 -20.03
C ASP A 75 4.23 -9.52 -19.20
N GLY A 76 3.22 -9.38 -18.35
CA GLY A 76 2.64 -10.45 -17.54
C GLY A 76 3.46 -10.88 -16.33
N SER A 77 4.60 -10.23 -16.07
CA SER A 77 5.56 -10.64 -15.03
C SER A 77 5.94 -9.50 -14.09
N ILE A 78 6.39 -9.84 -12.88
CA ILE A 78 6.98 -8.86 -11.96
C ILE A 78 8.29 -8.35 -12.55
N TRP A 79 8.37 -7.03 -12.68
CA TRP A 79 9.54 -6.32 -13.18
C TRP A 79 10.33 -5.63 -12.06
N HIS A 80 9.65 -5.12 -11.04
CA HIS A 80 10.29 -4.47 -9.90
C HIS A 80 9.47 -4.66 -8.62
N THR A 81 10.14 -4.70 -7.48
CA THR A 81 9.51 -4.74 -6.15
C THR A 81 10.27 -3.84 -5.19
N SER A 82 9.56 -3.10 -4.34
CA SER A 82 10.16 -2.30 -3.27
C SER A 82 9.22 -2.16 -2.08
N ILE A 83 9.76 -1.71 -0.95
CA ILE A 83 9.02 -1.57 0.31
C ILE A 83 9.35 -0.20 0.91
N LEU A 84 8.32 0.62 1.12
CA LEU A 84 8.44 1.91 1.76
C LEU A 84 8.05 1.81 3.24
N PRO A 85 8.84 2.34 4.19
CA PRO A 85 8.53 2.30 5.63
C PRO A 85 7.54 3.41 6.05
N VAL A 86 6.51 3.65 5.24
CA VAL A 86 5.46 4.67 5.48
C VAL A 86 4.13 4.14 4.97
N ALA A 87 3.08 4.23 5.80
CA ALA A 87 1.74 3.75 5.46
C ALA A 87 0.68 4.33 6.42
N GLY A 88 -0.34 3.54 6.79
CA GLY A 88 -1.47 3.98 7.61
C GLY A 88 -1.12 4.50 9.01
N TYR A 89 -0.04 4.02 9.64
CA TYR A 89 0.39 4.48 10.96
C TYR A 89 0.80 5.96 10.94
N GLN A 90 1.52 6.39 9.89
CA GLN A 90 1.97 7.78 9.73
C GLN A 90 0.80 8.71 9.49
N ILE A 91 -0.22 8.29 8.72
CA ILE A 91 -1.48 9.05 8.58
C ILE A 91 -2.10 9.31 9.95
N THR A 92 -2.23 8.25 10.75
CA THR A 92 -2.82 8.32 12.10
C THR A 92 -2.02 9.23 13.04
N ARG A 93 -0.70 9.12 12.99
CA ARG A 93 0.22 9.94 13.78
C ARG A 93 0.11 11.42 13.42
N ASP A 94 -0.01 11.74 12.14
CA ASP A 94 -0.17 13.13 11.68
C ASP A 94 -1.50 13.71 12.13
N VAL A 95 -2.59 12.93 12.06
CA VAL A 95 -3.91 13.34 12.59
C VAL A 95 -3.83 13.59 14.10
N ALA A 96 -3.22 12.67 14.85
CA ALA A 96 -3.07 12.79 16.30
C ALA A 96 -2.31 14.07 16.69
N ILE A 97 -1.19 14.35 16.02
CA ILE A 97 -0.36 15.53 16.30
C ILE A 97 -1.07 16.81 15.82
N GLY A 98 -1.59 16.81 14.60
CA GLY A 98 -2.18 17.99 13.96
C GLY A 98 -3.47 18.46 14.64
N LEU A 99 -4.27 17.53 15.16
CA LEU A 99 -5.54 17.83 15.82
C LEU A 99 -5.48 17.74 17.35
N GLY A 100 -4.33 17.39 17.93
CA GLY A 100 -4.15 17.26 19.38
C GLY A 100 -4.98 16.13 19.99
N LEU A 101 -5.06 14.98 19.31
CA LEU A 101 -5.86 13.83 19.71
C LEU A 101 -5.00 12.70 20.29
N PRO A 102 -5.55 11.88 21.22
CA PRO A 102 -5.00 10.56 21.49
C PRO A 102 -4.91 9.72 20.21
N PHE A 103 -3.88 8.87 20.11
CA PHE A 103 -3.60 8.10 18.88
C PHE A 103 -4.75 7.15 18.49
N ASP A 104 -5.35 6.50 19.47
CA ASP A 104 -6.53 5.64 19.31
C ASP A 104 -7.74 6.41 18.78
N VAL A 105 -8.00 7.60 19.32
CA VAL A 105 -9.08 8.49 18.83
C VAL A 105 -8.80 8.95 17.39
N ALA A 106 -7.55 9.30 17.07
CA ALA A 106 -7.15 9.67 15.71
C ALA A 106 -7.35 8.52 14.72
N GLU A 107 -7.03 7.28 15.12
CA GLU A 107 -7.25 6.08 14.29
C GLU A 107 -8.75 5.84 14.02
N GLU A 108 -9.57 5.99 15.05
CA GLU A 108 -11.03 5.87 14.91
C GLU A 108 -11.61 6.95 13.99
N MET A 109 -11.18 8.20 14.17
CA MET A 109 -11.61 9.30 13.31
C MET A 109 -11.15 9.12 11.86
N LYS A 110 -9.90 8.69 11.63
CA LYS A 110 -9.36 8.38 10.29
C LYS A 110 -10.23 7.32 9.59
N LYS A 111 -10.55 6.22 10.28
CA LYS A 111 -11.36 5.12 9.71
C LYS A 111 -12.81 5.53 9.45
N ARG A 112 -13.40 6.34 10.33
CA ARG A 112 -14.83 6.68 10.25
C ARG A 112 -15.13 7.86 9.33
N TYR A 113 -14.25 8.85 9.30
CA TYR A 113 -14.51 10.13 8.65
C TYR A 113 -13.47 10.53 7.59
N GLY A 114 -12.32 9.85 7.54
CA GLY A 114 -11.23 10.21 6.63
C GLY A 114 -11.64 10.17 5.16
N SER A 115 -11.24 11.19 4.41
CA SER A 115 -11.44 11.28 2.96
C SER A 115 -10.26 12.00 2.32
N VAL A 116 -9.89 11.57 1.12
CA VAL A 116 -8.87 12.22 0.28
C VAL A 116 -9.48 13.04 -0.85
N MET A 117 -10.80 12.92 -1.09
CA MET A 117 -11.49 13.66 -2.14
C MET A 117 -11.54 15.16 -1.83
N PRO A 118 -11.45 16.05 -2.84
CA PRO A 118 -11.65 17.47 -2.64
C PRO A 118 -13.04 17.76 -2.06
N VAL A 119 -13.11 18.53 -0.97
CA VAL A 119 -14.38 18.79 -0.27
C VAL A 119 -15.39 19.55 -1.14
N TYR A 120 -14.91 20.30 -2.13
CA TYR A 120 -15.76 21.04 -3.09
C TYR A 120 -16.59 20.16 -4.03
N GLU A 121 -16.22 18.89 -4.22
CA GLU A 121 -16.95 17.97 -5.12
C GLU A 121 -18.03 17.15 -4.40
N SER A 122 -18.03 17.16 -3.06
CA SER A 122 -19.04 16.51 -2.25
C SER A 122 -20.31 17.36 -2.21
N LYS A 123 -21.32 16.99 -3.01
CA LYS A 123 -22.70 17.54 -2.92
C LYS A 123 -23.43 17.12 -1.63
N MET A 124 -22.77 16.41 -0.72
CA MET A 124 -23.34 16.03 0.57
C MET A 124 -23.10 17.14 1.60
N GLU A 125 -24.08 17.35 2.48
CA GLU A 125 -23.95 18.15 3.69
C GLU A 125 -22.83 17.55 4.56
N THR A 126 -21.59 17.97 4.31
CA THR A 126 -20.44 17.56 5.10
C THR A 126 -20.53 18.28 6.45
N PRO A 127 -20.52 17.55 7.57
CA PRO A 127 -20.57 18.17 8.88
C PRO A 127 -19.31 19.03 9.06
N SER A 128 -19.48 20.29 9.43
CA SER A 128 -18.35 21.20 9.70
C SER A 128 -17.52 20.75 10.90
N THR A 129 -18.10 19.99 11.82
CA THR A 129 -17.45 19.46 13.01
C THR A 129 -17.89 18.02 13.21
N ILE A 130 -16.92 17.17 13.51
CA ILE A 130 -17.10 15.76 13.87
C ILE A 130 -16.60 15.55 15.29
N SER A 131 -17.09 14.50 15.96
CA SER A 131 -16.64 14.18 17.31
C SER A 131 -16.51 12.68 17.53
N GLU A 132 -15.47 12.27 18.22
CA GLU A 132 -15.25 10.88 18.65
C GLU A 132 -14.72 10.89 20.08
N ASN A 133 -15.25 10.03 20.96
CA ASN A 133 -14.82 9.90 22.35
C ASN A 133 -14.67 11.23 23.10
N GLY A 134 -15.61 12.16 22.88
CA GLY A 134 -15.61 13.49 23.52
C GLY A 134 -14.64 14.52 22.93
N HIS A 135 -13.89 14.18 21.88
CA HIS A 135 -13.02 15.11 21.16
C HIS A 135 -13.72 15.60 19.90
N GLY A 136 -13.91 16.92 19.78
CA GLY A 136 -14.50 17.55 18.59
C GLY A 136 -13.41 18.16 17.70
N VAL A 137 -13.46 17.91 16.39
CA VAL A 137 -12.52 18.44 15.41
C VAL A 137 -13.22 18.89 14.12
N SER A 138 -12.54 19.74 13.36
CA SER A 138 -12.96 20.11 11.99
C SER A 138 -12.84 18.90 11.06
N TYR A 139 -13.92 18.59 10.34
CA TYR A 139 -13.91 17.54 9.31
C TYR A 139 -12.92 17.88 8.18
N GLN A 140 -12.86 19.17 7.82
CA GLN A 140 -11.96 19.67 6.79
C GLN A 140 -10.50 19.45 7.18
N ASP A 141 -10.14 19.82 8.41
CA ASP A 141 -8.75 19.73 8.89
C ASP A 141 -8.29 18.27 8.95
N LEU A 142 -9.17 17.36 9.38
CA LEU A 142 -8.91 15.91 9.33
C LEU A 142 -8.60 15.44 7.91
N CYS A 143 -9.46 15.77 6.95
CA CYS A 143 -9.30 15.36 5.56
C CYS A 143 -8.06 15.98 4.91
N ASP A 144 -7.73 17.23 5.24
CA ASP A 144 -6.55 17.92 4.70
C ASP A 144 -5.24 17.29 5.19
N ILE A 145 -5.16 16.92 6.47
CA ILE A 145 -4.01 16.18 7.01
C ILE A 145 -3.85 14.82 6.33
N ILE A 146 -4.96 14.06 6.21
CA ILE A 146 -4.94 12.75 5.56
C ILE A 146 -4.51 12.86 4.10
N ARG A 147 -5.08 13.81 3.35
CA ARG A 147 -4.73 14.05 1.95
C ARG A 147 -3.26 14.38 1.78
N ALA A 148 -2.72 15.28 2.61
CA ALA A 148 -1.30 15.64 2.54
C ALA A 148 -0.38 14.43 2.71
N ARG A 149 -0.67 13.54 3.67
CA ARG A 149 0.12 12.31 3.87
C ARG A 149 -0.05 11.31 2.73
N VAL A 150 -1.25 11.14 2.20
CA VAL A 150 -1.50 10.23 1.06
C VAL A 150 -0.80 10.74 -0.21
N GLU A 151 -0.82 12.05 -0.47
CA GLU A 151 -0.06 12.67 -1.56
C GLU A 151 1.45 12.41 -1.43
N GLU A 152 1.99 12.48 -0.21
CA GLU A 152 3.39 12.16 0.06
C GLU A 152 3.69 10.69 -0.22
N ILE A 153 2.84 9.76 0.24
CA ILE A 153 3.00 8.32 -0.01
C ILE A 153 3.01 8.06 -1.53
N ILE A 154 2.07 8.64 -2.28
CA ILE A 154 2.01 8.51 -3.74
C ILE A 154 3.30 9.03 -4.39
N ARG A 155 3.81 10.18 -3.95
CA ARG A 155 5.08 10.72 -4.47
C ARG A 155 6.27 9.79 -4.18
N LEU A 156 6.30 9.16 -3.01
CA LEU A 156 7.35 8.20 -2.65
C LEU A 156 7.26 6.92 -3.49
N ILE A 157 6.05 6.41 -3.75
CA ILE A 157 5.84 5.28 -4.68
C ILE A 157 6.40 5.62 -6.05
N LEU A 158 6.06 6.80 -6.60
CA LEU A 158 6.56 7.23 -7.91
C LEU A 158 8.07 7.47 -7.91
N PHE A 159 8.66 7.87 -6.79
CA PHE A 159 10.11 8.07 -6.67
C PHE A 159 10.90 6.76 -6.65
N GLU A 160 10.28 5.69 -6.16
CA GLU A 160 10.88 4.36 -6.11
C GLU A 160 10.95 3.69 -7.49
N LEU A 161 10.10 4.13 -8.42
CA LEU A 161 10.16 3.66 -9.80
C LEU A 161 11.54 4.01 -10.42
N PRO A 162 12.16 3.06 -11.12
CA PRO A 162 13.43 3.32 -11.78
C PRO A 162 13.29 4.40 -12.86
N ARG A 163 14.39 5.14 -13.07
CA ARG A 163 14.51 6.39 -13.84
C ARG A 163 14.27 6.25 -15.36
N SER A 164 13.13 5.69 -15.75
CA SER A 164 12.57 5.70 -17.10
C SER A 164 11.28 6.52 -17.13
N GLU A 165 10.80 6.88 -18.31
CA GLU A 165 9.51 7.56 -18.50
C GLU A 165 8.37 6.69 -17.92
N HIS A 166 7.93 6.99 -16.69
CA HIS A 166 6.97 6.17 -15.94
C HIS A 166 5.68 5.90 -16.73
N GLU A 167 5.21 6.89 -17.51
CA GLU A 167 4.03 6.75 -18.37
C GLU A 167 4.19 5.67 -19.46
N ALA A 168 5.41 5.43 -19.94
CA ALA A 168 5.68 4.36 -20.90
C ALA A 168 5.88 2.99 -20.22
N LEU A 169 6.15 2.98 -18.92
CA LEU A 169 6.38 1.75 -18.15
C LEU A 169 5.07 1.17 -17.60
N VAL A 170 4.18 2.03 -17.09
CA VAL A 170 2.96 1.62 -16.38
C VAL A 170 1.71 2.33 -16.93
N PRO A 171 1.34 2.10 -18.19
CA PRO A 171 0.20 2.75 -18.83
C PRO A 171 -1.16 2.45 -18.18
N ALA A 172 -1.30 1.35 -17.45
CA ALA A 172 -2.51 1.05 -16.68
C ALA A 172 -2.55 1.79 -15.32
N GLY A 173 -1.48 2.49 -14.95
CA GLY A 173 -1.44 3.37 -13.79
C GLY A 173 -1.06 2.64 -12.49
N LEU A 174 -1.81 2.93 -11.43
CA LEU A 174 -1.58 2.45 -10.07
C LEU A 174 -2.88 1.92 -9.49
N VAL A 175 -2.82 0.74 -8.88
CA VAL A 175 -3.87 0.12 -8.07
C VAL A 175 -3.41 0.02 -6.62
#